data_AF-A0A957PAQ9-F1
#
_entry.id   AF-A0A957PAQ9-F1
#
_cell.length_a   1.000
_cell.length_b   1.000
_cell.length_c   1.000
_cell.angle_alpha   90.00
_cell.angle_beta   90.00
_cell.angle_gamma   90.00
#
_symmetry.space_group_name_H-M   'P 1'
#
loop_
_entity.id
_entity.type
_entity.pdbx_description
1 polymer ?
#
loop_
_entity_poly.entity_id
_entity_poly.type
_entity_poly.pdbx_seq_one_letter_code
_entity_poly.pdbx_strand_id
1 'polypeptide(L)' 'HQGVASQLVREVFRLGQASGAQSIYVSSKPSIPAVGFYTRQGFRLTAEPHPDLFALEPQDIHMVKPFS' A
#
# COMPACT_ATOMS: atom_id res chain seq x y z
N HIS A 1 -12.21 -5.34 17.80
CA HIS A 1 -11.91 -4.05 17.14
C HIS A 1 -11.50 -4.29 15.69
N GLN A 2 -12.45 -4.34 14.75
CA GLN A 2 -12.15 -4.61 13.33
C GLN A 2 -12.67 -3.45 12.48
N GLY A 3 -11.77 -2.74 11.78
CA GLY A 3 -12.18 -1.77 10.75
C GLY A 3 -11.38 -0.47 10.64
N VAL A 4 -10.64 -0.05 11.68
CA VAL A 4 -9.91 1.23 11.66
C VAL A 4 -8.89 1.28 10.53
N ALA A 5 -8.10 0.22 10.34
CA ALA A 5 -7.13 0.14 9.24
C ALA A 5 -7.80 0.26 7.86
N SER A 6 -8.94 -0.40 7.64
CA SER A 6 -9.69 -0.28 6.39
C SER A 6 -10.28 1.13 6.19
N GLN A 7 -10.70 1.80 7.26
CA GLN A 7 -11.15 3.20 7.21
C GLN A 7 -10.00 4.13 6.82
N LEU A 8 -8.83 3.96 7.42
CA LEU A 8 -7.63 4.73 7.08
C LEU A 8 -7.23 4.52 5.62
N VAL A 9 -7.25 3.29 5.12
CA VAL A 9 -6.95 3.01 3.71
C VAL A 9 -7.93 3.73 2.78
N ARG A 10 -9.24 3.71 3.09
CA ARG A 10 -10.23 4.45 2.29
C ARG A 10 -9.96 5.95 2.28
N GLU A 11 -9.64 6.52 3.44
CA GLU A 11 -9.40 7.95 3.56
C GLU A 11 -8.13 8.39 2.84
N VAL A 12 -7.03 7.65 2.98
CA VAL A 12 -5.79 7.89 2.22
C VAL A 12 -6.05 7.80 0.72
N PHE A 13 -6.85 6.84 0.28
CA PHE A 13 -7.20 6.71 -1.14
C PHE A 13 -8.02 7.90 -1.64
N ARG A 14 -9.00 8.36 -0.84
CA ARG A 14 -9.80 9.56 -1.14
C ARG A 14 -8.91 10.80 -1.29
N LEU A 15 -7.97 10.98 -0.36
CA LEU A 15 -7.04 12.11 -0.39
C LEU A 15 -6.08 12.04 -1.59
N GLY A 16 -5.55 10.86 -1.91
CA GLY A 16 -4.64 10.70 -3.04
C GLY A 16 -5.31 10.90 -4.40
N GLN A 17 -6.58 10.50 -4.57
CA GLN A 17 -7.34 10.84 -5.78
C GLN A 17 -7.52 12.35 -5.90
N ALA A 18 -7.89 13.02 -4.80
CA ALA A 18 -8.08 14.47 -4.79
C ALA A 18 -6.78 15.25 -5.05
N SER A 19 -5.61 14.67 -4.74
CA SER A 19 -4.31 15.29 -5.00
C SER A 19 -3.80 15.07 -6.43
N GLY A 20 -4.51 14.33 -7.28
CA GLY A 20 -4.05 13.97 -8.62
C GLY A 20 -2.90 12.95 -8.63
N ALA A 21 -2.70 12.20 -7.54
CA ALA A 21 -1.74 11.12 -7.52
C ALA A 21 -2.19 9.97 -8.45
N GLN A 22 -1.25 9.09 -8.84
CA GLN A 22 -1.53 7.97 -9.75
C GLN A 22 -1.74 6.63 -9.03
N SER A 23 -1.17 6.49 -7.83
CA SER A 23 -1.30 5.30 -7.00
C SER A 23 -0.98 5.59 -5.53
N ILE A 24 -1.37 4.69 -4.64
CA ILE A 24 -0.80 4.58 -3.30
C ILE A 24 0.27 3.48 -3.29
N TYR A 25 1.42 3.76 -2.67
CA TYR A 25 2.50 2.82 -2.41
C TYR A 25 2.52 2.45 -0.93
N VAL A 26 2.76 1.17 -0.62
CA VAL A 26 2.95 0.70 0.76
C VAL A 26 4.10 -0.32 0.80
N SER A 27 4.90 -0.24 1.84
CA SER A 27 5.81 -1.29 2.28
C SER A 27 5.21 -1.97 3.52
N SER A 28 5.49 -3.26 3.69
CA SER A 28 5.04 -3.99 4.87
C SER A 28 5.96 -5.14 5.21
N LYS A 29 6.19 -5.36 6.51
CA LYS A 29 6.88 -6.56 7.02
C LYS A 29 6.32 -7.83 6.38
N PRO A 30 7.18 -8.80 6.02
CA PRO A 30 6.80 -10.01 5.28
C PRO A 30 5.99 -10.97 6.17
N SER A 31 4.73 -10.65 6.41
CA SER A 31 3.81 -11.43 7.22
C SER A 31 2.50 -11.65 6.46
N ILE A 32 1.98 -12.88 6.53
CA ILE A 32 0.71 -13.26 5.90
C ILE A 32 -0.45 -12.34 6.30
N PRO A 33 -0.61 -11.94 7.60
CA PRO A 33 -1.71 -11.05 7.98
C PRO A 33 -1.62 -9.67 7.33
N ALA A 34 -0.43 -9.06 7.29
CA ALA A 34 -0.26 -7.70 6.77
C ALA A 34 -0.38 -7.66 5.24
N VAL A 35 0.33 -8.55 4.54
CA VAL A 35 0.24 -8.67 3.08
C VAL A 35 -1.20 -9.00 2.68
N GLY A 36 -1.83 -9.96 3.35
CA GLY A 36 -3.22 -10.32 3.09
C GLY A 36 -4.22 -9.19 3.36
N PHE A 37 -3.96 -8.33 4.34
CA PHE A 37 -4.75 -7.12 4.56
C PHE A 37 -4.70 -6.19 3.34
N TYR A 38 -3.50 -5.82 2.88
CA TYR A 38 -3.33 -4.92 1.74
C TYR A 38 -3.86 -5.54 0.44
N THR A 39 -3.64 -6.84 0.20
CA THR A 39 -4.24 -7.55 -0.95
C THR A 39 -5.76 -7.45 -0.94
N ARG A 40 -6.44 -7.66 0.20
CA ARG A 40 -7.90 -7.49 0.31
C ARG A 40 -8.38 -6.05 0.09
N GLN A 41 -7.49 -5.06 0.27
CA GLN A 41 -7.79 -3.66 -0.04
C GLN A 41 -7.52 -3.31 -1.52
N GLY A 42 -7.04 -4.26 -2.34
CA GLY A 42 -6.76 -4.08 -3.76
C GLY A 42 -5.33 -3.68 -4.11
N PHE A 43 -4.40 -3.75 -3.15
CA PHE A 43 -2.98 -3.59 -3.45
C PHE A 43 -2.40 -4.85 -4.10
N ARG A 44 -1.43 -4.66 -4.99
CA ARG A 44 -0.68 -5.72 -5.66
C ARG A 44 0.82 -5.51 -5.46
N LEU A 45 1.59 -6.60 -5.50
CA LEU A 45 3.05 -6.52 -5.50
C LEU A 45 3.52 -5.61 -6.65
N THR A 46 4.55 -4.82 -6.40
CA THR A 46 5.25 -4.07 -7.44
C THR A 46 6.54 -4.78 -7.84
N ALA A 47 6.77 -4.91 -9.15
CA ALA A 47 8.07 -5.36 -9.68
C ALA A 47 9.09 -4.21 -9.72
N GLU A 48 8.62 -2.97 -9.60
CA GLU A 48 9.41 -1.75 -9.65
C GLU A 48 9.15 -0.96 -8.35
N PRO A 49 9.80 -1.34 -7.24
CA PRO A 49 9.69 -0.59 -5.99
C PRO A 49 10.37 0.77 -6.14
N HIS A 50 9.89 1.80 -5.42
CA HIS A 50 10.55 3.10 -5.42
C HIS A 50 11.96 2.93 -4.85
N PRO A 51 13.03 3.32 -5.58
CA PRO A 51 14.41 2.95 -5.23
C PRO A 51 14.81 3.43 -3.83
N ASP A 52 14.46 4.67 -3.47
CA ASP A 52 14.80 5.22 -2.16
C ASP A 52 14.07 4.52 -1.01
N LEU A 53 12.79 4.16 -1.20
CA LEU A 53 12.01 3.45 -0.17
C LEU A 53 12.47 1.99 -0.06
N PHE A 54 12.82 1.36 -1.18
CA PHE A 54 13.38 0.03 -1.20
C PHE A 54 14.74 -0.03 -0.50
N ALA A 55 15.60 0.98 -0.70
CA ALA A 55 16.88 1.06 -0.02
C ALA A 55 16.74 1.20 1.51
N LEU A 56 15.70 1.90 1.97
CA LEU A 56 15.38 2.03 3.39
C LEU A 56 14.81 0.72 3.97
N GLU A 57 13.99 0.01 3.19
CA GLU A 57 13.23 -1.17 3.65
C GLU A 57 13.36 -2.35 2.66
N PRO A 58 14.58 -2.90 2.45
CA PRO A 58 14.82 -3.90 1.40
C PRO A 58 14.20 -5.27 1.71
N GLN A 59 13.85 -5.51 2.97
CA GLN A 59 13.25 -6.77 3.43
C GLN A 59 11.71 -6.75 3.44
N ASP A 60 11.12 -5.57 3.24
CA ASP A 60 9.68 -5.41 3.24
C ASP A 60 9.07 -5.82 1.90
N ILE A 61 7.79 -6.18 1.94
CA ILE A 61 6.98 -6.46 0.76
C ILE A 61 6.41 -5.13 0.26
N HIS A 62 6.81 -4.75 -0.95
CA HIS A 62 6.41 -3.50 -1.59
C HIS A 62 5.20 -3.72 -2.49
N MET A 63 4.18 -2.88 -2.32
CA MET A 63 2.90 -3.02 -3.01
C MET A 63 2.35 -1.67 -3.47
N VAL A 64 1.57 -1.69 -4.54
CA VAL A 64 0.92 -0.51 -5.12
C VAL A 64 -0.56 -0.74 -5.35
N LYS A 65 -1.35 0.33 -5.27
CA LYS A 65 -2.74 0.37 -5.71
C LYS A 65 -2.96 1.60 -6.59
N PRO A 66 -3.14 1.46 -7.91
CA PRO A 66 -3.45 2.58 -8.80
C PRO A 66 -4.85 3.13 -8.53
N PHE A 67 -5.09 4.40 -8.88
CA PHE A 67 -6.41 5.04 -8.76
C PHE A 67 -7.34 4.78 -9.96
N SER A 68 -6.88 4.03 -10.96
CA SER A 68 -7.62 3.59 -12.15
C SER A 68 -8.80 2.69 -11.82
#